data_AF-A0A418ZQ63-F1
#
_entry.id   AF-A0A418ZQ63-F1
#
_cell.length_a   1.000
_cell.length_b   1.000
_cell.length_c   1.000
_cell.angle_alpha   90.00
_cell.angle_beta   90.00
_cell.angle_gamma   90.00
#
_symmetry.space_group_name_H-M   'P 1'
#
loop_
_entity.id
_entity.type
_entity.pdbx_description
1 polymer ?
#
loop_
_entity_poly.entity_id
_entity_poly.type
_entity_poly.pdbx_seq_one_letter_code
_entity_poly.pdbx_strand_id
1 'polypeptide(L)'
;MRHDDITAAGPSRRLCVFNLGFLTRPRIARILTLAGQRPVLALPRPGDHVGIWGASPTAWRGRAIAARRDCPVTTVEDAFLRSVLPGRARGRLAARGPLGLLIDPVGLHFDPTRPSLLEG
;
A
#
# COMPACT_ATOMS: atom_id res chain seq x y z
N MET A 1 2.13 -21.63 -26.70
CA MET A 1 1.35 -21.97 -25.49
C MET A 1 2.17 -21.51 -24.28
N ARG A 2 1.94 -20.29 -23.80
CA ARG A 2 2.61 -19.75 -22.61
C ARG A 2 1.63 -19.88 -21.45
N HIS A 3 2.06 -20.56 -20.39
CA HIS A 3 1.32 -20.62 -19.13
C HIS A 3 1.50 -19.29 -18.40
N ASP A 4 0.39 -18.58 -18.14
CA ASP A 4 0.36 -17.37 -17.34
C ASP A 4 0.16 -17.75 -15.86
N ASP A 5 1.27 -17.83 -15.13
CA ASP A 5 1.33 -18.08 -13.67
C ASP A 5 0.93 -16.83 -12.84
N ILE A 6 -0.30 -16.33 -12.97
CA ILE A 6 -0.79 -15.16 -12.20
C ILE A 6 -1.88 -15.52 -11.18
N THR A 7 -2.38 -16.76 -11.15
CA THR A 7 -3.52 -17.17 -10.30
C THR A 7 -3.18 -17.43 -8.82
N ALA A 8 -2.05 -16.94 -8.31
CA ALA A 8 -1.69 -17.07 -6.89
C ALA A 8 -2.19 -15.90 -6.02
N ALA A 9 -2.67 -14.81 -6.63
CA ALA A 9 -3.32 -13.70 -5.95
C ALA A 9 -4.76 -13.60 -6.44
N GLY A 10 -5.73 -13.52 -5.51
CA GLY A 10 -7.14 -13.31 -5.86
C GLY A 10 -7.38 -12.04 -6.72
N PRO A 11 -8.63 -11.70 -7.07
CA PRO A 11 -8.92 -10.58 -7.97
C PRO A 11 -8.24 -9.29 -7.49
N SER A 12 -7.42 -8.69 -8.34
CA SER A 12 -6.68 -7.47 -8.00
C SER A 12 -7.64 -6.32 -7.75
N ARG A 13 -7.61 -5.73 -6.55
CA ARG A 13 -8.44 -4.59 -6.16
C ARG A 13 -7.83 -3.29 -6.64
N ARG A 14 -8.66 -2.33 -7.06
CA ARG A 14 -8.20 -1.00 -7.46
C ARG A 14 -7.84 -0.18 -6.23
N LEU A 15 -6.66 0.43 -6.27
CA LEU A 15 -6.18 1.35 -5.26
C LEU A 15 -6.07 2.75 -5.87
N CYS A 16 -7.07 3.60 -5.61
CA CYS A 16 -7.09 4.97 -6.12
C CYS A 16 -6.08 5.82 -5.34
N VAL A 17 -5.04 6.33 -6.02
CA VAL A 17 -3.95 7.06 -5.39
C VAL A 17 -3.94 8.52 -5.82
N PHE A 18 -3.61 9.42 -4.90
CA PHE A 18 -3.55 10.88 -5.12
C PHE A 18 -2.16 11.46 -4.83
N ASN A 19 -1.16 10.58 -4.86
CA ASN A 19 0.26 10.89 -4.76
C ASN A 19 1.00 10.15 -5.87
N LEU A 20 1.73 10.89 -6.71
CA LEU A 20 2.46 10.32 -7.86
C LEU A 20 3.56 9.34 -7.43
N GLY A 21 4.05 9.39 -6.19
CA GLY A 21 5.05 8.47 -5.66
C GLY A 21 4.66 6.98 -5.75
N PHE A 22 3.36 6.67 -5.81
CA PHE A 22 2.86 5.32 -6.05
C PHE A 22 3.13 4.80 -7.47
N LEU A 23 3.38 5.69 -8.43
CA LEU A 23 3.49 5.37 -9.86
C LEU A 23 4.87 5.69 -10.42
N THR A 24 5.50 6.78 -9.96
CA THR A 24 6.83 7.20 -10.40
C THR A 24 7.96 6.32 -9.86
N ARG A 25 7.62 5.39 -8.95
CA ARG A 25 8.54 4.37 -8.40
C ARG A 25 8.09 2.99 -8.90
N PRO A 26 8.64 2.47 -10.02
CA PRO A 26 8.17 1.23 -10.65
C PRO A 26 8.17 0.03 -9.70
N ARG A 27 9.12 -0.01 -8.76
CA ARG A 27 9.20 -1.05 -7.72
C ARG A 27 7.98 -1.03 -6.78
N ILE A 28 7.50 0.15 -6.38
CA ILE A 28 6.33 0.28 -5.51
C ILE A 28 5.08 -0.18 -6.25
N ALA A 29 4.87 0.31 -7.47
CA ALA A 29 3.73 -0.10 -8.29
C ALA A 29 3.70 -1.62 -8.52
N ARG A 30 4.87 -2.22 -8.77
CA ARG A 30 5.02 -3.68 -8.92
C ARG A 30 4.69 -4.44 -7.63
N ILE A 31 5.22 -4.01 -6.47
CA ILE A 31 4.93 -4.68 -5.18
C ILE A 31 3.43 -4.62 -4.88
N LEU A 32 2.81 -3.45 -5.02
CA LEU A 32 1.37 -3.30 -4.80
C LEU A 32 0.56 -4.22 -5.72
N THR A 33 0.89 -4.24 -7.02
CA THR A 33 0.19 -5.08 -7.99
C THR A 33 0.31 -6.56 -7.64
N LEU A 34 1.51 -7.02 -7.25
CA LEU A 34 1.75 -8.40 -6.81
C LEU A 34 1.06 -8.73 -5.47
N ALA A 35 0.83 -7.73 -4.62
CA ALA A 35 0.02 -7.84 -3.41
C ALA A 35 -1.50 -7.75 -3.68
N GLY A 36 -1.92 -7.78 -4.95
CA GLY A 36 -3.33 -7.71 -5.34
C GLY A 36 -3.93 -6.30 -5.26
N GLN A 37 -3.11 -5.25 -5.15
CA GLN A 37 -3.52 -3.85 -5.08
C GLN A 37 -3.02 -3.10 -6.32
N ARG A 38 -3.89 -2.79 -7.28
CA ARG A 38 -3.51 -2.10 -8.51
C ARG A 38 -3.63 -0.58 -8.35
N PRO A 39 -2.52 0.19 -8.25
CA PRO A 39 -2.58 1.64 -8.12
C PRO A 39 -3.10 2.30 -9.41
N VAL A 40 -4.05 3.23 -9.27
CA VAL A 40 -4.66 3.98 -10.39
C VAL A 40 -4.85 5.46 -10.05
N LEU A 41 -4.67 6.35 -11.03
CA LEU A 41 -5.07 7.77 -10.92
C LEU A 41 -6.52 7.91 -11.36
N ALA A 42 -7.44 7.64 -10.45
CA ALA A 42 -8.87 7.74 -10.72
C ALA A 42 -9.61 8.15 -9.46
N LEU A 43 -10.82 8.69 -9.65
CA LEU A 43 -11.76 8.85 -8.55
C LEU A 43 -12.29 7.47 -8.12
N PRO A 44 -12.43 7.22 -6.80
CA PRO A 44 -12.96 5.95 -6.32
C PRO A 44 -14.46 5.85 -6.58
N ARG A 45 -14.89 4.62 -6.87
CA ARG A 45 -16.26 4.13 -6.96
C ARG A 45 -16.59 3.35 -5.69
N PRO A 46 -17.88 3.11 -5.37
CA PRO A 46 -18.26 2.25 -4.25
C PRO A 46 -17.52 0.90 -4.31
N GLY A 47 -16.86 0.53 -3.20
CA GLY A 47 -16.05 -0.69 -3.09
C GLY A 47 -14.57 -0.57 -3.53
N ASP A 48 -14.15 0.56 -4.11
CA ASP A 48 -12.72 0.84 -4.32
C ASP A 48 -12.04 1.26 -3.01
N HIS A 49 -10.74 1.02 -2.90
CA HIS A 49 -9.92 1.56 -1.82
C HIS A 49 -9.19 2.83 -2.27
N VAL A 50 -8.95 3.74 -1.33
CA VAL A 50 -8.09 4.92 -1.53
C VAL A 50 -6.73 4.68 -0.86
N GLY A 51 -5.66 4.74 -1.64
CA GLY A 51 -4.29 4.54 -1.15
C GLY A 51 -3.67 5.83 -0.65
N ILE A 52 -3.14 5.80 0.57
CA ILE A 52 -2.33 6.89 1.12
C ILE A 52 -0.96 6.38 1.54
N TRP A 53 0.03 7.26 1.47
CA TRP A 53 1.32 7.01 2.09
C TRP A 53 1.28 7.60 3.49
N GLY A 54 1.41 6.75 4.51
CA GLY A 54 1.48 7.08 5.94
C GLY A 54 1.49 8.53 6.39
N ALA A 55 2.64 8.93 6.96
CA ALA A 55 2.94 10.29 7.40
C ALA A 55 3.25 11.26 6.23
N SER A 56 2.77 10.99 5.01
CA SER A 56 3.03 11.87 3.88
C SER A 56 2.32 13.23 4.04
N PRO A 57 2.99 14.35 3.71
CA PRO A 57 2.34 15.67 3.63
C PRO A 57 1.17 15.73 2.65
N THR A 58 1.02 14.72 1.78
CA THR A 58 -0.08 14.62 0.80
C THR A 58 -1.18 13.64 1.20
N ALA A 59 -1.02 12.91 2.31
CA ALA A 59 -1.98 11.88 2.76
C ALA A 59 -3.39 12.46 2.98
N TRP A 60 -3.48 13.73 3.40
CA TRP A 60 -4.74 14.43 3.59
C TRP A 60 -5.61 14.45 2.31
N ARG A 61 -5.02 14.47 1.12
CA ARG A 61 -5.78 14.46 -0.15
C ARG A 61 -6.55 13.16 -0.31
N GLY A 62 -5.88 12.03 -0.08
CA GLY A 62 -6.51 10.72 -0.14
C GLY A 62 -7.58 10.56 0.94
N ARG A 63 -7.28 10.92 2.20
CA ARG A 63 -8.26 10.89 3.29
C ARG A 63 -9.50 11.72 2.97
N ALA A 64 -9.32 12.92 2.42
CA ALA A 64 -10.42 13.80 2.07
C ALA A 64 -11.26 13.30 0.88
N ILE A 65 -10.69 12.51 -0.04
CA ILE A 65 -11.47 11.85 -1.10
C ILE A 65 -12.19 10.61 -0.57
N ALA A 66 -11.53 9.80 0.25
CA ALA A 66 -12.10 8.63 0.91
C ALA A 66 -13.36 9.00 1.72
N ALA A 67 -13.27 10.04 2.56
CA ALA A 67 -14.40 10.53 3.34
C ALA A 67 -15.56 11.05 2.47
N ARG A 68 -15.27 11.77 1.39
CA ARG A 68 -16.31 12.30 0.47
C ARG A 68 -17.02 11.22 -0.34
N ARG A 69 -16.42 10.04 -0.48
CA ARG A 69 -16.89 8.96 -1.34
C ARG A 69 -17.26 7.70 -0.58
N ASP A 70 -17.22 7.76 0.75
CA ASP A 70 -17.48 6.63 1.64
C ASP A 70 -16.69 5.39 1.23
N CYS A 71 -15.39 5.58 0.99
CA CYS A 71 -14.48 4.52 0.54
C CYS A 71 -13.43 4.24 1.62
N PRO A 72 -13.05 2.97 1.83
CA PRO A 72 -12.00 2.61 2.78
C PRO A 72 -10.64 3.17 2.38
N VAL A 73 -9.80 3.43 3.39
CA VAL A 73 -8.42 3.89 3.21
C VAL A 73 -7.45 2.72 3.40
N THR A 74 -6.56 2.52 2.43
CA THR A 74 -5.40 1.64 2.58
C THR A 74 -4.17 2.49 2.84
N THR A 75 -3.51 2.27 3.97
CA THR A 75 -2.25 2.94 4.31
C THR A 75 -1.08 2.10 3.82
N VAL A 76 -0.13 2.74 3.14
CA VAL A 76 1.10 2.13 2.69
C VAL A 76 2.27 2.82 3.38
N GLU A 77 3.18 2.02 3.93
CA GLU A 77 4.42 2.47 4.56
C GLU A 77 5.60 1.71 3.97
N ASP A 78 6.77 2.34 3.97
CA ASP A 78 8.02 1.59 3.82
C ASP A 78 8.18 0.68 5.06
N ALA A 79 8.46 -0.61 4.86
CA ALA A 79 8.70 -1.53 5.96
C ALA A 79 10.00 -1.14 6.70
N PHE A 80 9.87 -0.34 7.77
CA PHE A 80 10.99 0.25 8.50
C PHE A 80 11.53 -0.56 9.68
N LEU A 81 11.08 -1.79 9.93
CA LEU A 81 11.85 -2.67 10.80
C LEU A 81 12.97 -3.30 9.98
N ARG A 82 14.11 -2.59 10.02
CA ARG A 82 15.48 -3.07 9.87
C ARG A 82 15.56 -4.37 9.09
N SER A 83 16.17 -4.33 7.91
CA SER A 83 17.06 -5.41 7.52
C SER A 83 17.64 -6.07 8.78
N VAL A 84 17.43 -7.38 8.96
CA VAL A 84 18.27 -8.19 9.85
C VAL A 84 19.68 -8.13 9.25
N LEU A 85 20.34 -6.99 9.44
CA LEU A 85 21.72 -6.73 9.10
C LEU A 85 22.19 -5.77 10.20
N PRO A 86 23.01 -6.27 11.15
CA PRO A 86 23.78 -5.41 12.04
C PRO A 86 24.51 -4.36 11.20
N GLY A 87 24.52 -3.12 11.67
CA GLY A 87 25.02 -1.98 10.91
C GLY A 87 26.47 -2.14 10.48
N ARG A 88 26.69 -2.64 9.25
CA ARG A 88 27.95 -2.58 8.49
C ARG A 88 27.86 -3.11 7.05
N ALA A 89 26.67 -3.18 6.44
CA ALA A 89 26.57 -3.58 5.04
C ALA A 89 26.83 -2.40 4.08
N ARG A 90 28.11 -2.04 3.87
CA ARG A 90 28.52 -1.35 2.63
C ARG A 90 28.36 -2.34 1.49
N GLY A 91 27.28 -2.23 0.74
CA GLY A 91 27.04 -3.09 -0.42
C GLY A 91 25.82 -2.63 -1.21
N ARG A 92 25.83 -2.96 -2.52
CA ARG A 92 24.83 -2.65 -3.56
C ARG A 92 23.36 -2.87 -3.15
N LEU A 93 23.10 -3.56 -2.04
CA LEU A 93 21.79 -3.80 -1.45
C LEU A 93 21.13 -2.54 -0.85
N ALA A 94 21.90 -1.62 -0.26
CA ALA A 94 21.38 -0.39 0.32
C ALA A 94 20.88 0.62 -0.74
N ALA A 95 21.36 0.50 -1.98
CA ALA A 95 20.96 1.35 -3.10
C ALA A 95 19.66 0.88 -3.81
N ARG A 96 19.03 -0.22 -3.38
CA ARG A 96 17.95 -0.88 -4.13
C ARG A 96 16.53 -0.36 -3.84
N GLY A 97 16.33 0.56 -2.90
CA GLY A 97 14.98 1.00 -2.47
C GLY A 97 14.34 0.05 -1.44
N PRO A 98 13.11 0.33 -0.96
CA PRO A 98 12.53 -0.32 0.21
C PRO A 98 12.55 -1.85 0.10
N LEU A 99 13.00 -2.52 1.17
CA LEU A 99 13.12 -3.98 1.20
C LEU A 99 11.76 -4.69 1.25
N GLY A 100 10.71 -3.99 1.68
CA GLY A 100 9.31 -4.41 1.65
C GLY A 100 8.37 -3.21 1.84
N LEU A 101 7.07 -3.43 1.61
CA LEU A 101 6.01 -2.46 1.91
C LEU A 101 5.10 -3.06 2.98
N LEU A 102 4.71 -2.25 3.95
CA LEU A 102 3.55 -2.54 4.79
C LEU A 102 2.31 -2.01 4.07
N ILE A 103 1.33 -2.86 3.82
CA ILE A 103 0.07 -2.49 3.18
C ILE A 103 -1.03 -2.83 4.18
N ASP A 104 -1.58 -1.81 4.82
CA ASP A 104 -2.66 -1.96 5.79
C ASP A 104 -3.98 -1.49 5.16
N PRO A 105 -4.86 -2.41 4.73
CA PRO A 105 -6.17 -2.09 4.15
C PRO A 105 -7.22 -1.70 5.19
N VAL A 106 -6.93 -1.88 6.49
CA VAL A 106 -7.79 -1.51 7.62
C VAL A 106 -7.49 -0.08 8.08
N GLY A 107 -6.30 0.42 7.74
CA GLY A 107 -5.97 1.84 7.69
C GLY A 107 -6.41 2.58 8.95
N LEU A 108 -5.98 2.13 10.14
CA LEU A 108 -6.18 2.89 11.38
C LEU A 108 -7.62 3.40 11.59
N HIS A 109 -8.63 2.58 11.23
CA HIS A 109 -9.93 2.70 11.88
C HIS A 109 -9.75 2.26 13.34
N PHE A 110 -9.31 3.18 14.20
CA PHE A 110 -9.61 3.12 15.62
C PHE A 110 -11.12 3.38 15.76
N ASP A 111 -11.90 2.35 15.46
CA ASP A 111 -13.29 2.23 15.89
C ASP A 111 -13.23 1.61 17.30
N PRO A 112 -13.43 2.37 18.38
CA PRO A 112 -13.38 1.86 19.75
C PRO A 112 -14.49 0.85 20.08
N THR A 113 -15.30 0.43 19.10
CA THR A 113 -16.45 -0.48 19.31
C THR A 113 -16.25 -1.91 18.79
N ARG A 114 -15.09 -2.26 18.21
CA ARG A 114 -14.83 -3.62 17.69
C ARG A 114 -13.47 -4.20 18.11
N PRO A 115 -13.39 -5.50 18.47
CA PRO A 115 -12.13 -6.13 18.89
C PRO A 115 -11.13 -6.21 17.73
N SER A 116 -9.85 -5.98 18.04
CA SER A 116 -8.73 -6.03 17.08
C SER A 116 -8.12 -7.42 16.98
N LEU A 117 -7.67 -7.80 15.78
CA LEU A 117 -7.05 -9.09 15.44
C LEU A 117 -5.57 -9.21 15.89
N LEU A 118 -5.21 -8.60 17.02
CA LEU A 118 -3.90 -8.70 17.68
C LEU A 118 -3.99 -9.17 19.14
N GLU A 119 -5.18 -9.58 19.60
CA GLU A 119 -5.41 -10.15 20.94
C GLU A 119 -5.72 -11.67 20.89
N GLY A 120 -5.06 -12.41 20.01
CA GLY A 120 -5.18 -13.88 19.91
C GLY A 120 -3.84 -14.58 20.00
#